data_AF-A0A835Y518-F1
#
_entry.id   AF-A0A835Y518-F1
#
_cell.length_a   1.000
_cell.length_b   1.000
_cell.length_c   1.000
_cell.angle_alpha   90.00
_cell.angle_beta   90.00
_cell.angle_gamma   90.00
#
_symmetry.space_group_name_H-M   'P 1'
#
loop_
_entity.id
_entity.type
_entity.pdbx_description
1 polymer ?
#
loop_
_entity_poly.entity_id
_entity_poly.type
_entity_poly.pdbx_seq_one_letter_code
_entity_poly.pdbx_strand_id
1 'polypeptide(L)'
;MAGRARCGASLQPWASAVLRGAVPEAAATALLQAKPQPAVPALLSDGQTPLTNPAPGSTSAPAAAGSSHPCAPWRHQQGPSAPCGNLSATAATRQGFRAPFLPQSWASGYASPGAQASRQAFSTSSSALAPASTPYPPPPSASARPPSVPAEARGGRLVWALPGLGPGPTPRDLGFRMPGEWEPHEGTWMAFPYDARLWREGAKPVQRQIAALARAISQREQVWLAADPEVYAVAREALRGASGVQVVRMPHNDVWSRDWGPTCVVRDPPASAVREVAAVHWQYNCYGAPQKVAAGEPVLMADWAKDAAAGRALASHARVSRSWEAPLCIEGGALHSDGEGTLLVTAECLLHPSRNPHLSAAEIEELLCAFLGGEKVLWLPRGMVGDEQGTNGHVDNVACFARPGTVLLAWADPEDPRADPALAHMASSNLAALQAASTDARGRSLEVIKVPCPSPPLTVTEAEAAGLPRMPPPPSAPGADAGASGSDGSGAGGGGAARGPAAPLVPGQLLPGSYLNHYICNGAVVVPVYGGAQSRSDDDALTVLARAYPGRAVVPVAAREVLLGGGSVHCVTQQRPRGPG
;
A
#
# COMPACT_ATOMS: atom_id res chain seq x y z
N MET A 1 15.46 -29.23 22.10
CA MET A 1 14.39 -28.22 22.06
C MET A 1 15.05 -26.86 22.26
N ALA A 2 14.76 -25.87 21.42
CA ALA A 2 15.18 -24.48 21.64
C ALA A 2 13.96 -23.65 22.02
N GLY A 3 14.10 -22.75 22.99
CA GLY A 3 13.00 -21.89 23.44
C GLY A 3 12.63 -20.89 22.35
N ARG A 4 11.40 -20.95 21.82
CA ARG A 4 10.86 -19.87 20.99
C ARG A 4 10.67 -18.65 21.89
N ALA A 5 11.31 -17.53 21.55
CA ALA A 5 11.06 -16.26 22.23
C ALA A 5 9.57 -15.89 22.06
N ARG A 6 8.96 -15.33 23.11
CA ARG A 6 7.65 -14.69 22.98
C ARG A 6 7.83 -13.42 22.14
N CYS A 7 6.81 -13.02 21.38
CA CYS A 7 6.73 -11.62 20.95
C CYS A 7 6.74 -10.75 22.21
N GLY A 8 7.76 -9.92 22.36
CA GLY A 8 7.82 -8.93 23.42
C GLY A 8 6.89 -7.80 23.03
N ALA A 9 5.63 -7.86 23.48
CA ALA A 9 4.58 -6.86 23.23
C ALA A 9 4.90 -5.52 23.92
N SER A 10 5.93 -4.85 23.40
CA SER A 10 6.42 -3.54 23.82
C SER A 10 5.87 -2.48 22.87
N LEU A 11 4.54 -2.33 22.89
CA LEU A 11 3.84 -1.21 22.26
C LEU A 11 4.60 0.09 22.55
N GLN A 12 4.89 0.87 21.51
CA GLN A 12 5.58 2.15 21.67
C GLN A 12 4.79 3.02 22.68
N PRO A 13 5.44 3.63 23.71
CA PRO A 13 4.72 4.17 24.87
C PRO A 13 3.62 5.21 24.57
N TRP A 14 3.67 5.87 23.42
CA TRP A 14 2.68 6.84 22.96
C TRP A 14 1.42 6.19 22.33
N ALA A 15 1.47 4.96 21.83
CA ALA A 15 0.35 4.33 21.12
C ALA A 15 -0.90 4.20 22.01
N SER A 16 -0.69 3.80 23.26
CA SER A 16 -1.73 3.74 24.30
C SER A 16 -2.21 5.12 24.79
N ALA A 17 -1.57 6.22 24.40
CA ALA A 17 -1.98 7.58 24.75
C ALA A 17 -2.89 8.22 23.68
N VAL A 18 -2.59 7.98 22.39
CA VAL A 18 -3.45 8.39 21.25
C VAL A 18 -4.86 7.81 21.42
N LEU A 19 -4.95 6.53 21.82
CA LEU A 19 -6.20 5.81 22.10
C LEU A 19 -7.15 6.45 23.13
N ARG A 20 -6.70 7.45 23.92
CA ARG A 20 -7.53 8.04 24.99
C ARG A 20 -8.10 9.43 24.69
N GLY A 21 -7.70 10.09 23.59
CA GLY A 21 -8.13 11.46 23.28
C GLY A 21 -7.81 12.50 24.37
N ALA A 22 -6.90 12.17 25.31
CA ALA A 22 -6.75 12.83 26.60
C ALA A 22 -5.32 13.38 26.82
N VAL A 23 -4.71 13.89 25.75
CA VAL A 23 -3.41 14.59 25.80
C VAL A 23 -3.50 15.81 24.88
N PRO A 24 -3.51 17.05 25.42
CA PRO A 24 -3.34 18.24 24.60
C PRO A 24 -2.01 18.18 23.84
N GLU A 25 -2.04 18.57 22.57
CA GLU A 25 -1.03 18.26 21.54
C GLU A 25 0.43 18.59 21.94
N ALA A 26 0.63 19.63 22.75
CA ALA A 26 1.95 20.03 23.27
C ALA A 26 2.63 19.00 24.19
N ALA A 27 1.89 18.13 24.89
CA ALA A 27 2.45 17.24 25.90
C ALA A 27 3.10 15.97 25.32
N ALA A 28 2.76 15.58 24.08
CA ALA A 28 3.48 14.52 23.37
C ALA A 28 4.94 14.94 23.09
N THR A 29 5.13 16.19 22.67
CA THR A 29 6.45 16.80 22.41
C THR A 29 7.31 16.91 23.69
N ALA A 30 6.69 17.18 24.84
CA ALA A 30 7.39 17.31 26.11
C ALA A 30 8.08 16.00 26.57
N LEU A 31 7.48 14.84 26.30
CA LEU A 31 8.06 13.52 26.61
C LEU A 31 9.28 13.18 25.74
N LEU A 32 9.41 13.79 24.55
CA LEU A 32 10.51 13.55 23.61
C LEU A 32 11.79 14.35 23.94
N GLN A 33 11.73 15.33 24.85
CA GLN A 33 12.89 16.17 25.22
C GLN A 33 13.58 15.74 26.53
N ALA A 34 13.05 14.74 27.24
CA ALA A 34 13.65 14.21 28.46
C ALA A 34 14.92 13.39 28.14
N LYS A 35 16.10 13.98 28.39
CA LYS A 35 17.38 13.25 28.30
C LYS A 35 17.37 12.03 29.24
N PRO A 36 17.87 10.85 28.80
CA PRO A 36 17.94 9.67 29.67
C PRO A 36 18.89 9.94 30.83
N GLN A 37 18.44 9.68 32.06
CA GLN A 37 19.34 9.57 33.20
C GLN A 37 20.05 8.20 33.18
N PRO A 38 21.33 8.12 33.57
CA PRO A 38 22.06 6.86 33.64
C PRO A 38 21.51 5.95 34.75
N ALA A 39 21.70 4.64 34.58
CA ALA A 39 21.17 3.63 35.50
C ALA A 39 21.92 3.57 36.86
N VAL A 40 21.22 3.01 37.84
CA VAL A 40 21.60 2.89 39.26
C VAL A 40 22.76 1.91 39.50
N PRO A 41 23.72 2.25 40.38
CA PRO A 41 24.44 1.30 41.22
C PRO A 41 23.84 1.25 42.65
N ALA A 42 23.79 0.07 43.27
CA ALA A 42 23.07 -0.15 44.53
C ALA A 42 23.93 0.06 45.79
N LEU A 43 23.26 0.45 46.89
CA LEU A 43 23.59 0.19 48.31
C LEU A 43 25.07 0.25 48.76
N LEU A 44 25.40 1.26 49.58
CA LEU A 44 26.01 1.05 50.90
C LEU A 44 25.82 2.30 51.80
N SER A 45 26.33 2.24 53.05
CA SER A 45 25.88 3.01 54.22
C SER A 45 26.65 4.30 54.53
N ASP A 46 25.95 5.22 55.21
CA ASP A 46 26.40 6.27 56.15
C ASP A 46 27.48 7.32 55.76
N GLY A 47 27.26 8.59 56.14
CA GLY A 47 28.37 9.57 56.28
C GLY A 47 28.14 11.05 55.89
N GLN A 48 27.52 11.82 56.79
CA GLN A 48 27.83 13.25 57.11
C GLN A 48 28.26 14.29 56.04
N THR A 49 27.35 15.25 55.79
CA THR A 49 27.56 16.73 55.66
C THR A 49 28.31 17.36 54.46
N PRO A 50 28.04 18.65 54.12
CA PRO A 50 28.45 19.27 52.85
C PRO A 50 29.52 20.39 52.94
N LEU A 51 30.18 20.69 51.82
CA LEU A 51 30.92 21.94 51.57
C LEU A 51 30.75 22.42 50.11
N THR A 52 31.24 23.63 49.81
CA THR A 52 30.70 24.51 48.75
C THR A 52 31.59 24.72 47.51
N ASN A 53 30.95 25.28 46.47
CA ASN A 53 31.55 26.04 45.34
C ASN A 53 32.62 27.07 45.81
N PRO A 54 33.52 27.62 44.94
CA PRO A 54 33.14 28.18 43.63
C PRO A 54 34.17 28.12 42.45
N ALA A 55 33.74 28.62 41.30
CA ALA A 55 34.56 29.12 40.17
C ALA A 55 34.69 30.69 40.29
N PRO A 56 35.17 31.49 39.31
CA PRO A 56 35.72 31.18 37.97
C PRO A 56 37.05 31.92 37.64
N GLY A 57 37.50 31.82 36.39
CA GLY A 57 38.57 32.66 35.82
C GLY A 57 38.52 32.68 34.28
N SER A 58 38.79 33.83 33.67
CA SER A 58 38.71 34.06 32.21
C SER A 58 39.97 34.77 31.68
N THR A 59 40.25 34.65 30.38
CA THR A 59 41.09 35.60 29.60
C THR A 59 40.98 35.35 28.08
N SER A 60 41.58 36.22 27.26
CA SER A 60 41.27 36.41 25.83
C SER A 60 42.41 36.11 24.85
N ALA A 61 42.07 36.04 23.55
CA ALA A 61 43.03 35.96 22.43
C ALA A 61 43.77 37.29 22.17
N PRO A 62 44.81 37.31 21.30
CA PRO A 62 44.61 37.71 19.90
C PRO A 62 45.43 36.87 18.87
N ALA A 63 45.63 37.34 17.62
CA ALA A 63 46.16 36.58 16.48
C ALA A 63 47.05 37.43 15.51
N ALA A 64 47.85 36.78 14.62
CA ALA A 64 48.04 37.10 13.17
C ALA A 64 49.37 36.59 12.53
N ALA A 65 49.31 36.27 11.21
CA ALA A 65 50.40 36.14 10.19
C ALA A 65 51.53 35.06 10.36
N GLY A 66 52.15 34.51 9.30
CA GLY A 66 51.91 34.58 7.83
C GLY A 66 53.04 33.98 6.95
N SER A 67 52.82 33.80 5.62
CA SER A 67 53.77 33.34 4.54
C SER A 67 54.23 31.85 4.56
N SER A 68 54.64 31.15 3.46
CA SER A 68 54.44 31.27 1.98
C SER A 68 54.91 29.99 1.21
N HIS A 69 54.56 29.84 -0.09
CA HIS A 69 54.90 28.74 -1.06
C HIS A 69 56.37 28.79 -1.62
N PRO A 70 56.89 27.99 -2.63
CA PRO A 70 56.25 27.05 -3.62
C PRO A 70 57.04 25.78 -4.17
N CYS A 71 56.35 24.99 -5.03
CA CYS A 71 56.75 24.20 -6.24
C CYS A 71 58.07 23.33 -6.41
N ALA A 72 57.89 22.00 -6.63
CA ALA A 72 58.16 21.16 -7.86
C ALA A 72 59.56 21.15 -8.60
N PRO A 73 59.85 20.38 -9.71
CA PRO A 73 59.52 18.99 -10.18
C PRO A 73 60.67 18.15 -10.91
N TRP A 74 60.38 16.90 -11.38
CA TRP A 74 60.90 16.14 -12.58
C TRP A 74 62.18 15.20 -12.62
N ARG A 75 61.99 14.03 -13.32
CA ARG A 75 62.86 13.20 -14.25
C ARG A 75 63.78 11.99 -13.84
N HIS A 76 63.41 10.82 -14.43
CA HIS A 76 64.19 9.73 -15.12
C HIS A 76 65.42 8.99 -14.52
N GLN A 77 65.41 7.64 -14.63
CA GLN A 77 66.14 6.80 -15.63
C GLN A 77 65.68 5.31 -15.53
N GLN A 78 65.28 4.63 -16.63
CA GLN A 78 66.00 3.67 -17.51
C GLN A 78 65.74 2.17 -17.21
N GLY A 79 65.73 1.33 -18.27
CA GLY A 79 65.48 -0.13 -18.25
C GLY A 79 66.77 -0.97 -18.37
N PRO A 80 66.79 -2.18 -18.99
CA PRO A 80 65.80 -2.84 -19.89
C PRO A 80 65.16 -4.10 -19.21
N SER A 81 64.55 -5.14 -19.82
CA SER A 81 64.47 -5.66 -21.21
C SER A 81 63.21 -6.52 -21.45
N ALA A 82 63.01 -7.02 -22.68
CA ALA A 82 62.12 -8.14 -23.06
C ALA A 82 62.80 -9.02 -24.15
N PRO A 83 62.24 -10.18 -24.54
CA PRO A 83 61.29 -10.26 -25.69
C PRO A 83 59.99 -11.03 -25.33
N CYS A 84 58.79 -10.72 -25.86
CA CYS A 84 58.28 -10.68 -27.25
C CYS A 84 58.09 -12.08 -27.86
N GLY A 85 56.98 -12.40 -28.55
CA GLY A 85 55.79 -11.60 -28.95
C GLY A 85 54.62 -12.56 -29.28
N ASN A 86 53.70 -12.37 -30.23
CA ASN A 86 53.15 -11.25 -31.04
C ASN A 86 52.05 -11.92 -31.91
N LEU A 87 50.93 -11.34 -32.37
CA LEU A 87 50.19 -10.07 -32.21
C LEU A 87 48.69 -10.42 -32.53
N SER A 88 47.68 -9.56 -32.72
CA SER A 88 47.55 -8.11 -32.98
C SER A 88 46.26 -7.53 -32.35
N ALA A 89 45.84 -6.31 -32.73
CA ALA A 89 44.59 -5.68 -32.31
C ALA A 89 44.08 -4.65 -33.36
N THR A 90 42.82 -4.25 -33.25
CA THR A 90 42.28 -3.02 -33.88
C THR A 90 41.47 -2.19 -32.86
N ALA A 91 41.34 -0.88 -33.14
CA ALA A 91 41.07 0.15 -32.14
C ALA A 91 39.61 0.23 -31.64
N ALA A 92 39.44 0.90 -30.50
CA ALA A 92 38.16 1.17 -29.87
C ALA A 92 37.64 2.59 -30.14
N THR A 93 36.32 2.79 -30.00
CA THR A 93 35.72 4.12 -29.85
C THR A 93 34.67 4.09 -28.75
N ARG A 94 34.75 5.00 -27.77
CA ARG A 94 33.69 5.18 -26.77
C ARG A 94 32.55 5.98 -27.38
N GLN A 95 31.31 5.48 -27.30
CA GLN A 95 30.11 6.30 -27.37
C GLN A 95 29.23 6.01 -26.15
N GLY A 96 28.81 7.07 -25.47
CA GLY A 96 27.86 6.97 -24.37
C GLY A 96 26.43 6.85 -24.90
N PHE A 97 25.64 5.96 -24.31
CA PHE A 97 24.21 5.88 -24.62
C PHE A 97 23.52 7.17 -24.19
N ARG A 98 22.93 7.88 -25.15
CA ARG A 98 22.00 8.99 -24.88
C ARG A 98 20.68 8.43 -24.36
N ALA A 99 20.06 9.14 -23.42
CA ALA A 99 18.67 8.90 -23.07
C ALA A 99 17.76 9.16 -24.29
N PRO A 100 16.65 8.41 -24.48
CA PRO A 100 15.66 8.72 -25.49
C PRO A 100 14.98 10.07 -25.20
N PHE A 101 14.71 10.84 -26.25
CA PHE A 101 14.07 12.15 -26.15
C PHE A 101 12.63 12.07 -25.63
N LEU A 102 12.25 13.03 -24.77
CA LEU A 102 10.85 13.35 -24.47
C LEU A 102 10.23 14.10 -25.66
N PRO A 103 9.11 13.64 -26.25
CA PRO A 103 8.32 14.45 -27.16
C PRO A 103 7.42 15.43 -26.39
N GLN A 104 7.85 16.69 -26.28
CA GLN A 104 7.01 17.78 -25.77
C GLN A 104 5.93 18.17 -26.80
N SER A 105 4.71 17.62 -26.68
CA SER A 105 3.52 18.17 -27.37
C SER A 105 2.19 17.57 -26.88
N TRP A 106 1.73 17.95 -25.67
CA TRP A 106 0.34 17.76 -25.24
C TRP A 106 -0.31 19.11 -24.92
N ALA A 107 -0.63 19.85 -25.98
CA ALA A 107 -1.37 21.11 -25.89
C ALA A 107 -2.30 21.27 -27.12
N SER A 108 -3.60 21.40 -26.86
CA SER A 108 -4.67 21.89 -27.77
C SER A 108 -4.84 21.23 -29.15
N GLY A 109 -5.98 20.56 -29.38
CA GLY A 109 -6.26 19.94 -30.68
C GLY A 109 -7.66 19.34 -30.88
N TYR A 110 -8.74 20.01 -30.49
CA TYR A 110 -10.10 19.60 -30.88
C TYR A 110 -10.37 19.94 -32.36
N ALA A 111 -10.26 18.97 -33.26
CA ALA A 111 -10.74 19.07 -34.64
C ALA A 111 -11.08 17.68 -35.23
N SER A 112 -12.35 17.48 -35.59
CA SER A 112 -12.81 16.30 -36.32
C SER A 112 -12.55 16.44 -37.82
N PRO A 113 -12.21 15.34 -38.51
CA PRO A 113 -12.76 15.10 -39.83
C PRO A 113 -13.43 13.72 -39.90
N GLY A 114 -14.67 13.68 -40.38
CA GLY A 114 -15.36 12.43 -40.70
C GLY A 114 -14.99 11.95 -42.10
N ALA A 115 -14.77 10.63 -42.26
CA ALA A 115 -14.71 9.96 -43.56
C ALA A 115 -15.45 8.63 -43.48
N GLN A 116 -16.21 8.30 -44.51
CA GLN A 116 -16.98 7.06 -44.61
C GLN A 116 -16.05 5.91 -45.01
N ALA A 117 -16.17 4.76 -44.36
CA ALA A 117 -15.57 3.50 -44.79
C ALA A 117 -16.69 2.48 -45.11
N SER A 118 -16.57 1.79 -46.24
CA SER A 118 -17.64 0.98 -46.83
C SER A 118 -17.76 -0.41 -46.21
N ARG A 119 -18.97 -0.98 -46.26
CA ARG A 119 -19.22 -2.36 -45.86
C ARG A 119 -18.63 -3.32 -46.90
N GLN A 120 -17.78 -4.25 -46.47
CA GLN A 120 -17.61 -5.53 -47.14
C GLN A 120 -17.69 -6.65 -46.10
N ALA A 121 -18.57 -7.62 -46.34
CA ALA A 121 -18.72 -8.79 -45.49
C ALA A 121 -17.93 -9.96 -46.09
N PHE A 122 -17.06 -10.59 -45.31
CA PHE A 122 -16.45 -11.86 -45.67
C PHE A 122 -17.02 -12.97 -44.80
N SER A 123 -17.66 -13.93 -45.45
CA SER A 123 -18.11 -15.17 -44.83
C SER A 123 -17.02 -16.22 -44.97
N THR A 124 -16.54 -16.75 -43.83
CA THR A 124 -15.72 -17.97 -43.78
C THR A 124 -16.20 -18.85 -42.64
N SER A 125 -16.96 -19.89 -42.96
CA SER A 125 -17.31 -20.94 -42.02
C SER A 125 -16.09 -21.80 -41.68
N SER A 126 -15.89 -22.10 -40.40
CA SER A 126 -15.05 -23.21 -39.98
C SER A 126 -15.58 -23.79 -38.67
N SER A 127 -15.64 -25.11 -38.59
CA SER A 127 -16.21 -25.86 -37.47
C SER A 127 -15.18 -26.12 -36.37
N ALA A 128 -15.52 -25.81 -35.11
CA ALA A 128 -14.79 -26.28 -33.94
C ALA A 128 -15.79 -26.87 -32.92
N LEU A 129 -15.43 -28.00 -32.30
CA LEU A 129 -16.32 -28.70 -31.38
C LEU A 129 -16.41 -28.00 -30.02
N ALA A 130 -17.61 -28.01 -29.42
CA ALA A 130 -17.83 -27.50 -28.07
C ALA A 130 -17.58 -28.59 -27.01
N PRO A 131 -16.84 -28.29 -25.93
CA PRO A 131 -16.81 -29.14 -24.73
C PRO A 131 -18.09 -28.92 -23.90
N ALA A 132 -18.56 -29.98 -23.23
CA ALA A 132 -19.81 -29.95 -22.48
C ALA A 132 -19.73 -29.13 -21.18
N SER A 133 -20.79 -28.39 -20.87
CA SER A 133 -20.93 -27.60 -19.64
C SER A 133 -21.66 -28.38 -18.54
N THR A 134 -20.98 -28.64 -17.42
CA THR A 134 -21.64 -29.06 -16.17
C THR A 134 -22.21 -27.82 -15.43
N PRO A 135 -23.46 -27.85 -14.97
CA PRO A 135 -24.05 -26.72 -14.22
C PRO A 135 -23.48 -26.63 -12.80
N TYR A 136 -23.30 -25.41 -12.30
CA TYR A 136 -22.96 -25.15 -10.91
C TYR A 136 -24.18 -25.38 -9.99
N PRO A 137 -23.98 -25.86 -8.74
CA PRO A 137 -25.02 -25.82 -7.71
C PRO A 137 -25.30 -24.37 -7.27
N PRO A 138 -26.53 -24.06 -6.81
CA PRO A 138 -26.87 -22.73 -6.32
C PRO A 138 -26.17 -22.41 -4.98
N PRO A 139 -25.89 -21.12 -4.69
CA PRO A 139 -25.31 -20.70 -3.41
C PRO A 139 -26.30 -20.85 -2.25
N PRO A 140 -25.83 -21.11 -1.02
CA PRO A 140 -26.68 -21.13 0.17
C PRO A 140 -27.25 -19.74 0.50
N SER A 141 -28.42 -19.70 1.13
CA SER A 141 -29.15 -18.46 1.42
C SER A 141 -28.46 -17.59 2.48
N ALA A 142 -28.29 -16.30 2.17
CA ALA A 142 -27.71 -15.31 3.08
C ALA A 142 -28.71 -14.91 4.18
N SER A 143 -28.84 -15.74 5.23
CA SER A 143 -29.68 -15.45 6.41
C SER A 143 -29.09 -16.06 7.69
N ALA A 144 -27.84 -15.69 8.00
CA ALA A 144 -27.19 -16.05 9.26
C ALA A 144 -26.35 -14.88 9.77
N ARG A 145 -26.70 -14.39 10.97
CA ARG A 145 -25.85 -13.45 11.75
C ARG A 145 -24.61 -14.24 12.21
N PRO A 146 -23.37 -13.72 12.11
CA PRO A 146 -22.22 -14.41 12.67
C PRO A 146 -22.38 -14.54 14.19
N PRO A 147 -22.16 -15.74 14.77
CA PRO A 147 -22.24 -15.91 16.22
C PRO A 147 -21.06 -15.20 16.91
N SER A 148 -21.35 -14.46 17.98
CA SER A 148 -20.34 -13.85 18.83
C SER A 148 -19.51 -14.92 19.56
N VAL A 149 -18.19 -14.95 19.33
CA VAL A 149 -17.27 -15.88 20.00
C VAL A 149 -16.91 -15.34 21.40
N PRO A 150 -17.15 -16.09 22.49
CA PRO A 150 -16.66 -15.72 23.82
C PRO A 150 -15.17 -16.06 23.95
N ALA A 151 -14.34 -15.07 24.29
CA ALA A 151 -12.92 -15.27 24.54
C ALA A 151 -12.67 -15.76 25.99
N GLU A 152 -12.64 -17.08 26.21
CA GLU A 152 -12.26 -17.62 27.52
C GLU A 152 -10.73 -17.55 27.75
N ALA A 153 -10.29 -16.51 28.46
CA ALA A 153 -8.90 -16.33 28.84
C ALA A 153 -8.46 -17.33 29.93
N ARG A 154 -7.88 -18.47 29.54
CA ARG A 154 -7.15 -19.38 30.45
C ARG A 154 -5.80 -19.82 29.87
N GLY A 155 -4.70 -19.31 30.44
CA GLY A 155 -3.41 -20.00 30.39
C GLY A 155 -2.50 -19.77 29.17
N GLY A 156 -2.43 -18.55 28.62
CA GLY A 156 -1.23 -18.10 27.89
C GLY A 156 -1.07 -18.58 26.44
N ARG A 157 -2.15 -18.94 25.76
CA ARG A 157 -2.22 -19.03 24.28
C ARG A 157 -3.65 -18.72 23.84
N LEU A 158 -3.84 -17.72 22.97
CA LEU A 158 -5.15 -17.44 22.39
C LEU A 158 -5.57 -18.60 21.46
N VAL A 159 -6.70 -19.23 21.79
CA VAL A 159 -7.26 -20.36 21.05
C VAL A 159 -8.32 -19.83 20.09
N TRP A 160 -7.90 -19.57 18.85
CA TRP A 160 -8.76 -19.08 17.78
C TRP A 160 -9.70 -20.20 17.29
N ALA A 161 -10.91 -20.25 17.87
CA ALA A 161 -11.98 -21.15 17.45
C ALA A 161 -12.86 -20.49 16.37
N LEU A 162 -12.64 -20.85 15.11
CA LEU A 162 -13.56 -20.50 14.03
C LEU A 162 -14.73 -21.52 14.00
N PRO A 163 -15.97 -21.11 13.68
CA PRO A 163 -17.08 -22.04 13.53
C PRO A 163 -16.77 -23.14 12.50
N GLY A 164 -16.70 -24.39 12.97
CA GLY A 164 -16.41 -25.57 12.13
C GLY A 164 -14.93 -25.94 11.93
N LEU A 165 -13.98 -25.12 12.40
CA LEU A 165 -12.55 -25.44 12.38
C LEU A 165 -11.91 -25.15 13.74
N GLY A 166 -11.43 -26.21 14.40
CA GLY A 166 -10.61 -26.08 15.61
C GLY A 166 -9.29 -25.34 15.35
N PRO A 167 -8.55 -24.97 16.41
CA PRO A 167 -7.34 -24.15 16.34
C PRO A 167 -6.19 -24.87 15.60
N GLY A 168 -6.21 -24.81 14.28
CA GLY A 168 -5.12 -25.28 13.42
C GLY A 168 -3.88 -24.41 13.58
N PRO A 169 -2.69 -24.92 13.20
CA PRO A 169 -1.46 -24.15 13.29
C PRO A 169 -1.53 -22.90 12.39
N THR A 170 -1.12 -21.77 12.96
CA THR A 170 -1.02 -20.47 12.28
C THR A 170 0.08 -20.50 11.20
N PRO A 171 0.11 -19.51 10.28
CA PRO A 171 1.26 -19.31 9.38
C PRO A 171 2.60 -19.32 10.13
N ARG A 172 2.72 -18.58 11.24
CA ARG A 172 3.95 -18.53 12.05
C ARG A 172 4.26 -19.85 12.76
N ASP A 173 3.27 -20.62 13.23
CA ASP A 173 3.51 -21.95 13.81
C ASP A 173 4.23 -22.87 12.82
N LEU A 174 3.84 -22.81 11.55
CA LEU A 174 4.39 -23.60 10.44
C LEU A 174 5.66 -23.01 9.79
N GLY A 175 6.10 -21.83 10.21
CA GLY A 175 7.29 -21.16 9.66
C GLY A 175 7.06 -20.40 8.35
N PHE A 176 5.86 -19.89 8.11
CA PHE A 176 5.60 -18.91 7.05
C PHE A 176 5.81 -17.47 7.56
N ARG A 177 6.22 -16.59 6.64
CA ARG A 177 6.42 -15.14 6.83
C ARG A 177 5.79 -14.35 5.68
N MET A 178 5.32 -13.13 5.92
CA MET A 178 5.03 -12.18 4.84
C MET A 178 6.36 -11.68 4.26
N PRO A 179 6.68 -11.91 2.98
CA PRO A 179 7.91 -11.43 2.38
C PRO A 179 7.92 -9.90 2.24
N GLY A 180 9.11 -9.31 2.12
CA GLY A 180 9.24 -7.92 1.69
C GLY A 180 8.86 -7.80 0.21
N GLU A 181 8.18 -6.73 -0.22
CA GLU A 181 7.68 -6.61 -1.61
C GLU A 181 8.79 -6.54 -2.67
N TRP A 182 10.04 -6.26 -2.28
CA TRP A 182 11.17 -6.36 -3.21
C TRP A 182 11.59 -7.81 -3.53
N GLU A 183 11.13 -8.83 -2.78
CA GLU A 183 11.48 -10.23 -3.04
C GLU A 183 10.93 -10.72 -4.39
N PRO A 184 11.54 -11.70 -5.08
CA PRO A 184 11.13 -12.08 -6.43
C PRO A 184 9.66 -12.49 -6.52
N HIS A 185 8.93 -11.92 -7.48
CA HIS A 185 7.54 -12.30 -7.80
C HIS A 185 7.46 -13.33 -8.93
N GLU A 186 6.32 -14.00 -9.01
CA GLU A 186 5.85 -14.68 -10.22
C GLU A 186 4.98 -13.75 -11.08
N GLY A 187 4.22 -12.85 -10.43
CA GLY A 187 3.35 -11.89 -11.09
C GLY A 187 2.54 -11.02 -10.12
N THR A 188 1.64 -10.22 -10.69
CA THR A 188 0.78 -9.25 -10.00
C THR A 188 -0.69 -9.54 -10.28
N TRP A 189 -1.55 -9.42 -9.27
CA TRP A 189 -2.99 -9.28 -9.46
C TRP A 189 -3.39 -7.81 -9.53
N MET A 190 -4.37 -7.54 -10.39
CA MET A 190 -5.03 -6.25 -10.56
C MET A 190 -6.52 -6.49 -10.85
N ALA A 191 -7.35 -5.46 -10.78
CA ALA A 191 -8.74 -5.53 -11.23
C ALA A 191 -9.11 -4.38 -12.19
N PHE A 192 -10.13 -4.58 -13.04
CA PHE A 192 -10.50 -3.65 -14.12
C PHE A 192 -11.76 -2.86 -13.80
N PRO A 193 -11.69 -1.52 -13.72
CA PRO A 193 -12.79 -0.69 -13.23
C PRO A 193 -13.95 -0.67 -14.21
N TYR A 194 -15.18 -0.66 -13.69
CA TYR A 194 -16.38 -0.61 -14.53
C TYR A 194 -17.56 0.17 -13.94
N ASP A 195 -17.66 0.28 -12.61
CA ASP A 195 -18.83 0.89 -11.98
C ASP A 195 -18.84 2.42 -12.15
N ALA A 196 -19.82 2.90 -12.93
CA ALA A 196 -20.02 4.33 -13.19
C ALA A 196 -20.49 5.15 -11.97
N ARG A 197 -20.82 4.48 -10.85
CA ARG A 197 -21.14 5.13 -9.57
C ARG A 197 -19.89 5.47 -8.75
N LEU A 198 -18.83 4.68 -8.94
CA LEU A 198 -17.53 4.86 -8.28
C LEU A 198 -16.60 5.71 -9.14
N TRP A 199 -16.66 5.51 -10.47
CA TRP A 199 -15.70 6.09 -11.41
C TRP A 199 -16.34 7.03 -12.42
N ARG A 200 -15.90 8.29 -12.37
CA ARG A 200 -16.30 9.40 -13.26
C ARG A 200 -16.23 9.04 -14.74
N GLU A 201 -17.06 9.70 -15.56
CA GLU A 201 -17.16 9.46 -17.01
C GLU A 201 -17.41 7.98 -17.39
N GLY A 202 -18.17 7.23 -16.58
CA GLY A 202 -18.46 5.81 -16.85
C GLY A 202 -17.21 4.92 -16.84
N ALA A 203 -16.34 5.16 -15.86
CA ALA A 203 -15.02 4.55 -15.69
C ALA A 203 -14.01 4.75 -16.84
N LYS A 204 -14.32 5.51 -17.90
CA LYS A 204 -13.45 5.58 -19.09
C LYS A 204 -12.05 6.17 -18.85
N PRO A 205 -11.84 7.16 -17.97
CA PRO A 205 -10.50 7.64 -17.63
C PRO A 205 -9.68 6.59 -16.87
N VAL A 206 -10.23 6.03 -15.80
CA VAL A 206 -9.54 5.02 -14.98
C VAL A 206 -9.31 3.71 -15.73
N GLN A 207 -10.20 3.31 -16.65
CA GLN A 207 -9.98 2.16 -17.55
C GLN A 207 -8.72 2.33 -18.41
N ARG A 208 -8.44 3.56 -18.89
CA ARG A 208 -7.20 3.87 -19.62
C ARG A 208 -5.98 3.81 -18.69
N GLN A 209 -6.10 4.34 -17.48
CA GLN A 209 -5.00 4.38 -16.51
C GLN A 209 -4.61 2.99 -16.01
N ILE A 210 -5.58 2.16 -15.63
CA ILE A 210 -5.35 0.77 -15.20
C ILE A 210 -4.76 -0.07 -16.35
N ALA A 211 -5.22 0.12 -17.59
CA ALA A 211 -4.62 -0.54 -18.75
C ALA A 211 -3.16 -0.09 -19.01
N ALA A 212 -2.82 1.17 -18.77
CA ALA A 212 -1.46 1.68 -18.87
C ALA A 212 -0.55 1.11 -17.75
N LEU A 213 -1.04 1.07 -16.50
CA LEU A 213 -0.34 0.49 -15.36
C LEU A 213 -0.07 -1.02 -15.56
N ALA A 214 -1.09 -1.79 -15.96
CA ALA A 214 -0.94 -3.20 -16.27
C ALA A 214 0.09 -3.44 -17.40
N ARG A 215 0.10 -2.58 -18.43
CA ARG A 215 1.12 -2.64 -19.50
C ARG A 215 2.53 -2.30 -19.03
N ALA A 216 2.69 -1.38 -18.08
CA ALA A 216 3.99 -1.04 -17.50
C ALA A 216 4.55 -2.18 -16.63
N ILE A 217 3.73 -2.75 -15.75
CA ILE A 217 4.11 -3.90 -14.91
C ILE A 217 4.40 -5.14 -15.79
N SER A 218 3.62 -5.36 -16.86
CA SER A 218 3.81 -6.52 -17.74
C SER A 218 5.08 -6.49 -18.60
N GLN A 219 5.92 -5.46 -18.49
CA GLN A 219 7.29 -5.47 -19.02
C GLN A 219 8.29 -6.17 -18.08
N ARG A 220 7.83 -6.60 -16.88
CA ARG A 220 8.66 -7.08 -15.77
C ARG A 220 8.20 -8.43 -15.21
N GLU A 221 6.89 -8.63 -15.08
CA GLU A 221 6.29 -9.86 -14.53
C GLU A 221 4.89 -10.11 -15.11
N GLN A 222 4.34 -11.31 -14.91
CA GLN A 222 2.99 -11.65 -15.37
C GLN A 222 1.96 -10.80 -14.64
N VAL A 223 1.05 -10.12 -15.36
CA VAL A 223 -0.12 -9.47 -14.75
C VAL A 223 -1.35 -10.34 -14.97
N TRP A 224 -2.12 -10.58 -13.91
CA TRP A 224 -3.42 -11.22 -13.93
C TRP A 224 -4.49 -10.18 -13.60
N LEU A 225 -5.17 -9.67 -14.62
CA LEU A 225 -6.19 -8.65 -14.47
C LEU A 225 -7.57 -9.31 -14.34
N ALA A 226 -8.17 -9.23 -13.15
CA ALA A 226 -9.57 -9.58 -12.93
C ALA A 226 -10.48 -8.59 -13.69
N ALA A 227 -11.40 -9.12 -14.48
CA ALA A 227 -12.45 -8.36 -15.14
C ALA A 227 -13.79 -9.03 -14.87
N ASP A 228 -14.77 -8.26 -14.39
CA ASP A 228 -16.14 -8.75 -14.22
C ASP A 228 -16.70 -9.23 -15.59
N PRO A 229 -17.52 -10.30 -15.63
CA PRO A 229 -18.14 -10.78 -16.86
C PRO A 229 -18.79 -9.71 -17.74
N GLU A 230 -19.36 -8.65 -17.15
CA GLU A 230 -19.99 -7.52 -17.87
C GLU A 230 -18.99 -6.73 -18.72
N VAL A 231 -17.73 -6.58 -18.27
CA VAL A 231 -16.67 -5.79 -18.94
C VAL A 231 -15.50 -6.60 -19.48
N TYR A 232 -15.50 -7.93 -19.34
CA TYR A 232 -14.41 -8.79 -19.78
C TYR A 232 -13.96 -8.54 -21.24
N ALA A 233 -14.89 -8.29 -22.16
CA ALA A 233 -14.58 -7.96 -23.54
C ALA A 233 -13.88 -6.59 -23.69
N VAL A 234 -14.29 -5.59 -22.90
CA VAL A 234 -13.69 -4.24 -22.88
C VAL A 234 -12.29 -4.29 -22.28
N ALA A 235 -12.09 -5.02 -21.19
CA ALA A 235 -10.78 -5.24 -20.57
C ALA A 235 -9.79 -5.92 -21.53
N ARG A 236 -10.25 -6.95 -22.25
CA ARG A 236 -9.46 -7.62 -23.29
C ARG A 236 -9.08 -6.71 -24.45
N GLU A 237 -9.96 -5.79 -24.85
CA GLU A 237 -9.67 -4.86 -25.94
C GLU A 237 -8.69 -3.76 -25.49
N ALA A 238 -8.89 -3.17 -24.31
CA ALA A 238 -7.99 -2.19 -23.70
C ALA A 238 -6.55 -2.74 -23.52
N LEU A 239 -6.41 -4.07 -23.41
CA LEU A 239 -5.14 -4.79 -23.29
C LEU A 239 -4.70 -5.53 -24.57
N ARG A 240 -5.32 -5.27 -25.73
CA ARG A 240 -4.86 -5.83 -27.01
C ARG A 240 -3.35 -5.60 -27.20
N GLY A 241 -2.61 -6.66 -27.49
CA GLY A 241 -1.15 -6.65 -27.66
C GLY A 241 -0.31 -6.66 -26.38
N ALA A 242 -0.89 -6.64 -25.18
CA ALA A 242 -0.16 -6.78 -23.91
C ALA A 242 0.08 -8.26 -23.58
N SER A 243 1.10 -8.88 -24.18
CA SER A 243 1.37 -10.33 -24.06
C SER A 243 1.62 -10.80 -22.62
N GLY A 244 2.21 -9.95 -21.77
CA GLY A 244 2.40 -10.21 -20.34
C GLY A 244 1.17 -9.94 -19.45
N VAL A 245 -0.03 -9.69 -20.02
CA VAL A 245 -1.27 -9.48 -19.26
C VAL A 245 -2.33 -10.53 -19.62
N GLN A 246 -2.70 -11.35 -18.65
CA GLN A 246 -3.80 -12.30 -18.75
C GLN A 246 -5.06 -11.69 -18.14
N VAL A 247 -6.09 -11.46 -18.96
CA VAL A 247 -7.42 -11.03 -18.48
C VAL A 247 -8.21 -12.25 -18.02
N VAL A 248 -8.60 -12.27 -16.75
CA VAL A 248 -9.33 -13.36 -16.08
C VAL A 248 -10.78 -12.93 -15.85
N ARG A 249 -11.76 -13.79 -16.16
CA ARG A 249 -13.17 -13.55 -15.78
C ARG A 249 -13.30 -13.77 -14.28
N MET A 250 -13.56 -12.70 -13.54
CA MET A 250 -13.70 -12.74 -12.09
C MET A 250 -14.60 -11.59 -11.62
N PRO A 251 -15.84 -11.88 -11.14
CA PRO A 251 -16.69 -10.88 -10.55
C PRO A 251 -16.04 -10.23 -9.32
N HIS A 252 -16.01 -8.91 -9.32
CA HIS A 252 -15.61 -8.00 -8.24
C HIS A 252 -16.52 -6.76 -8.36
N ASN A 253 -16.56 -5.88 -7.36
CA ASN A 253 -17.22 -4.57 -7.52
C ASN A 253 -16.19 -3.50 -7.90
N ASP A 254 -14.99 -3.50 -7.29
CA ASP A 254 -14.00 -2.43 -7.49
C ASP A 254 -12.53 -2.89 -7.49
N VAL A 255 -11.62 -1.99 -7.90
CA VAL A 255 -10.26 -2.32 -8.37
C VAL A 255 -9.20 -2.58 -7.29
N TRP A 256 -9.54 -2.42 -6.01
CA TRP A 256 -8.62 -2.40 -4.87
C TRP A 256 -8.08 -3.78 -4.48
N SER A 257 -7.44 -4.48 -5.42
CA SER A 257 -6.96 -5.85 -5.24
C SER A 257 -5.85 -5.98 -4.20
N ARG A 258 -5.24 -4.88 -3.76
CA ARG A 258 -4.40 -4.81 -2.55
C ARG A 258 -5.16 -5.19 -1.29
N ASP A 259 -6.43 -4.80 -1.21
CA ASP A 259 -7.17 -4.69 0.04
C ASP A 259 -8.15 -5.84 0.25
N TRP A 260 -8.88 -6.20 -0.79
CA TRP A 260 -9.71 -7.40 -0.81
C TRP A 260 -8.93 -8.66 -1.25
N GLY A 261 -7.71 -8.50 -1.77
CA GLY A 261 -6.87 -9.61 -2.21
C GLY A 261 -6.22 -10.40 -1.06
N PRO A 262 -5.66 -11.59 -1.36
CA PRO A 262 -4.94 -12.39 -0.37
C PRO A 262 -3.53 -11.83 -0.12
N THR A 263 -3.19 -11.59 1.15
CA THR A 263 -1.78 -11.36 1.52
C THR A 263 -1.04 -12.69 1.42
N CYS A 264 -0.10 -12.78 0.48
CA CYS A 264 0.71 -13.99 0.30
C CYS A 264 1.79 -14.09 1.38
N VAL A 265 1.92 -15.26 1.99
CA VAL A 265 2.98 -15.61 2.94
C VAL A 265 3.80 -16.77 2.38
N VAL A 266 5.10 -16.78 2.66
CA VAL A 266 6.07 -17.70 2.07
C VAL A 266 6.81 -18.51 3.12
N ARG A 267 7.26 -19.70 2.74
CA ARG A 267 8.13 -20.55 3.56
C ARG A 267 9.31 -21.03 2.74
N ASP A 268 10.51 -20.62 3.18
CA ASP A 268 11.79 -20.94 2.56
C ASP A 268 12.40 -22.17 3.28
N PRO A 269 12.69 -23.30 2.59
CA PRO A 269 13.15 -24.52 3.24
C PRO A 269 14.68 -24.59 3.42
N PRO A 270 15.22 -25.41 4.36
CA PRO A 270 16.56 -25.19 4.91
C PRO A 270 17.77 -25.67 4.07
N ALA A 271 17.59 -26.32 2.91
CA ALA A 271 18.72 -26.90 2.17
C ALA A 271 18.51 -27.07 0.65
N SER A 272 17.33 -27.49 0.19
CA SER A 272 17.03 -27.64 -1.24
C SER A 272 15.52 -27.72 -1.53
N ALA A 273 15.19 -27.51 -2.81
CA ALA A 273 13.85 -27.44 -3.42
C ALA A 273 12.97 -26.23 -3.00
N VAL A 274 12.27 -25.66 -4.00
CA VAL A 274 10.96 -24.98 -3.93
C VAL A 274 10.64 -24.12 -2.69
N ARG A 275 10.54 -22.79 -2.91
CA ARG A 275 9.87 -21.84 -2.00
C ARG A 275 8.36 -22.07 -2.03
N GLU A 276 7.76 -22.27 -0.87
CA GLU A 276 6.32 -22.50 -0.75
C GLU A 276 5.58 -21.17 -0.59
N VAL A 277 4.41 -21.02 -1.23
CA VAL A 277 3.56 -19.82 -1.14
C VAL A 277 2.16 -20.22 -0.70
N ALA A 278 1.68 -19.57 0.35
CA ALA A 278 0.37 -19.71 0.95
C ALA A 278 -0.34 -18.35 1.06
N ALA A 279 -1.65 -18.33 1.33
CA ALA A 279 -2.46 -17.11 1.38
C ALA A 279 -3.08 -16.87 2.76
N VAL A 280 -3.12 -15.61 3.19
CA VAL A 280 -3.96 -15.14 4.31
C VAL A 280 -5.11 -14.31 3.73
N HIS A 281 -6.34 -14.65 4.12
CA HIS A 281 -7.54 -13.87 3.83
C HIS A 281 -7.96 -13.10 5.08
N TRP A 282 -8.17 -11.79 4.93
CA TRP A 282 -8.71 -10.91 5.97
C TRP A 282 -10.24 -10.82 5.87
N GLN A 283 -10.88 -10.33 6.94
CA GLN A 283 -12.30 -9.98 6.92
C GLN A 283 -12.47 -8.60 6.26
N TYR A 284 -12.57 -8.56 4.94
CA TYR A 284 -12.81 -7.31 4.22
C TYR A 284 -14.23 -6.77 4.53
N ASN A 285 -14.33 -5.54 5.03
CA ASN A 285 -15.58 -4.85 5.33
C ASN A 285 -15.76 -3.51 4.58
N CYS A 286 -15.06 -3.33 3.45
CA CYS A 286 -15.05 -2.08 2.69
C CYS A 286 -14.67 -0.85 3.55
N TYR A 287 -13.50 -0.91 4.18
CA TYR A 287 -12.89 0.17 4.96
C TYR A 287 -13.78 0.70 6.10
N GLY A 288 -14.49 -0.22 6.77
CA GLY A 288 -15.37 0.09 7.89
C GLY A 288 -16.84 0.31 7.56
N ALA A 289 -17.31 -0.06 6.36
CA ALA A 289 -18.64 0.29 5.88
C ALA A 289 -19.83 -0.05 6.82
N PRO A 290 -19.90 -1.21 7.52
CA PRO A 290 -21.01 -1.49 8.44
C PRO A 290 -21.15 -0.46 9.56
N GLN A 291 -20.03 -0.05 10.15
CA GLN A 291 -19.99 0.92 11.25
C GLN A 291 -20.15 2.35 10.74
N LYS A 292 -19.52 2.70 9.60
CA LYS A 292 -19.69 4.01 8.94
C LYS A 292 -21.17 4.26 8.59
N VAL A 293 -21.85 3.30 7.96
CA VAL A 293 -23.31 3.38 7.69
C VAL A 293 -24.12 3.55 8.98
N ALA A 294 -23.77 2.84 10.06
CA ALA A 294 -24.46 2.97 11.35
C ALA A 294 -24.23 4.34 12.03
N ALA A 295 -23.12 5.01 11.75
CA ALA A 295 -22.82 6.37 12.20
C ALA A 295 -23.40 7.47 11.29
N GLY A 296 -23.92 7.12 10.10
CA GLY A 296 -24.34 8.08 9.07
C GLY A 296 -23.17 8.67 8.27
N GLU A 297 -21.99 8.07 8.37
CA GLU A 297 -20.78 8.46 7.64
C GLU A 297 -20.80 7.97 6.18
N PRO A 298 -20.11 8.66 5.26
CA PRO A 298 -19.92 8.18 3.89
C PRO A 298 -19.19 6.84 3.83
N VAL A 299 -19.49 6.04 2.81
CA VAL A 299 -18.80 4.78 2.50
C VAL A 299 -18.46 4.71 1.01
N LEU A 300 -17.42 3.94 0.67
CA LEU A 300 -17.06 3.65 -0.72
C LEU A 300 -18.15 2.79 -1.40
N MET A 301 -18.59 1.71 -0.73
CA MET A 301 -19.64 0.81 -1.24
C MET A 301 -20.50 0.24 -0.11
N ALA A 302 -21.80 0.10 -0.38
CA ALA A 302 -22.75 -0.58 0.52
C ALA A 302 -22.81 -2.12 0.34
N ASP A 303 -22.19 -2.67 -0.70
CA ASP A 303 -22.06 -4.12 -0.93
C ASP A 303 -20.70 -4.44 -1.56
N TRP A 304 -19.85 -5.14 -0.81
CA TRP A 304 -18.51 -5.60 -1.17
C TRP A 304 -18.42 -7.14 -1.31
N ALA A 305 -19.55 -7.84 -1.40
CA ALA A 305 -19.57 -9.31 -1.39
C ALA A 305 -18.85 -9.93 -2.60
N LYS A 306 -18.86 -9.28 -3.78
CA LYS A 306 -18.06 -9.72 -4.93
C LYS A 306 -16.55 -9.62 -4.64
N ASP A 307 -16.10 -8.56 -3.97
CA ASP A 307 -14.67 -8.31 -3.70
C ASP A 307 -14.09 -9.34 -2.72
N ALA A 308 -14.83 -9.61 -1.63
CA ALA A 308 -14.48 -10.65 -0.67
C ALA A 308 -14.50 -12.07 -1.27
N ALA A 309 -15.28 -12.30 -2.33
CA ALA A 309 -15.25 -13.54 -3.12
C ALA A 309 -14.08 -13.57 -4.12
N ALA A 310 -13.76 -12.44 -4.75
CA ALA A 310 -12.65 -12.29 -5.68
C ALA A 310 -11.30 -12.57 -4.99
N GLY A 311 -11.07 -12.07 -3.78
CA GLY A 311 -9.86 -12.35 -3.00
C GLY A 311 -9.62 -13.85 -2.76
N ARG A 312 -10.69 -14.61 -2.52
CA ARG A 312 -10.66 -16.08 -2.38
C ARG A 312 -10.39 -16.77 -3.71
N ALA A 313 -11.01 -16.29 -4.79
CA ALA A 313 -10.79 -16.79 -6.13
C ALA A 313 -9.36 -16.53 -6.65
N LEU A 314 -8.74 -15.41 -6.27
CA LEU A 314 -7.32 -15.13 -6.56
C LEU A 314 -6.40 -16.20 -5.97
N ALA A 315 -6.60 -16.63 -4.71
CA ALA A 315 -5.81 -17.69 -4.10
C ALA A 315 -5.98 -19.05 -4.82
N SER A 316 -7.20 -19.38 -5.28
CA SER A 316 -7.42 -20.58 -6.10
C SER A 316 -6.70 -20.49 -7.46
N HIS A 317 -6.72 -19.33 -8.12
CA HIS A 317 -5.95 -19.07 -9.35
C HIS A 317 -4.42 -19.10 -9.11
N ALA A 318 -3.98 -18.64 -7.93
CA ALA A 318 -2.58 -18.62 -7.49
C ALA A 318 -1.95 -20.01 -7.32
N ARG A 319 -2.77 -21.07 -7.20
CA ARG A 319 -2.32 -22.43 -6.81
C ARG A 319 -1.46 -22.41 -5.53
N VAL A 320 -1.84 -21.59 -4.54
CA VAL A 320 -1.17 -21.61 -3.23
C VAL A 320 -1.29 -22.98 -2.58
N SER A 321 -0.27 -23.39 -1.81
CA SER A 321 -0.29 -24.69 -1.12
C SER A 321 -1.34 -24.77 -0.01
N ARG A 322 -1.72 -23.60 0.53
CA ARG A 322 -2.64 -23.44 1.66
C ARG A 322 -3.23 -22.04 1.70
N SER A 323 -4.39 -21.90 2.32
CA SER A 323 -4.91 -20.61 2.80
C SER A 323 -5.29 -20.67 4.29
N TRP A 324 -5.44 -19.50 4.91
CA TRP A 324 -6.06 -19.33 6.23
C TRP A 324 -7.02 -18.13 6.22
N GLU A 325 -8.04 -18.21 7.06
CA GLU A 325 -8.89 -17.08 7.45
C GLU A 325 -8.30 -16.43 8.70
N ALA A 326 -7.96 -15.14 8.63
CA ALA A 326 -7.54 -14.39 9.80
C ALA A 326 -8.76 -13.83 10.57
N PRO A 327 -8.76 -13.87 11.91
CA PRO A 327 -9.80 -13.25 12.73
C PRO A 327 -9.54 -11.73 12.90
N LEU A 328 -9.14 -11.05 11.81
CA LEU A 328 -8.92 -9.60 11.74
C LEU A 328 -9.70 -8.99 10.59
N CYS A 329 -10.37 -7.88 10.88
CA CYS A 329 -10.94 -6.97 9.90
C CYS A 329 -9.90 -5.89 9.55
N ILE A 330 -9.09 -6.16 8.53
CA ILE A 330 -8.06 -5.26 7.99
C ILE A 330 -7.94 -5.46 6.47
N GLU A 331 -7.14 -4.62 5.82
CA GLU A 331 -6.84 -4.68 4.40
C GLU A 331 -5.32 -4.76 4.15
N GLY A 332 -4.89 -5.16 2.96
CA GLY A 332 -3.47 -5.27 2.62
C GLY A 332 -2.71 -3.93 2.56
N GLY A 333 -3.34 -2.81 2.20
CA GLY A 333 -2.71 -1.48 2.19
C GLY A 333 -2.45 -0.93 3.59
N ALA A 334 -3.08 -1.50 4.62
CA ALA A 334 -2.83 -1.20 6.02
C ALA A 334 -1.55 -1.86 6.58
N LEU A 335 -0.82 -2.62 5.75
CA LEU A 335 0.32 -3.46 6.14
C LEU A 335 1.55 -3.24 5.25
N HIS A 336 2.74 -3.18 5.85
CA HIS A 336 3.99 -3.46 5.16
C HIS A 336 4.87 -4.42 5.98
N SER A 337 5.63 -5.29 5.29
CA SER A 337 6.62 -6.19 5.91
C SER A 337 8.03 -5.82 5.47
N ASP A 338 9.04 -6.06 6.32
CA ASP A 338 10.45 -6.03 5.94
C ASP A 338 10.98 -7.39 5.44
N GLY A 339 10.13 -8.42 5.43
CA GLY A 339 10.49 -9.80 5.07
C GLY A 339 11.24 -10.58 6.17
N GLU A 340 11.73 -9.93 7.22
CA GLU A 340 12.60 -10.51 8.25
C GLU A 340 12.00 -10.45 9.66
N GLY A 341 10.70 -10.16 9.77
CA GLY A 341 9.93 -10.19 11.01
C GLY A 341 9.49 -8.82 11.52
N THR A 342 9.81 -7.74 10.81
CA THR A 342 9.31 -6.40 11.13
C THR A 342 8.09 -6.09 10.28
N LEU A 343 6.99 -5.72 10.94
CA LEU A 343 5.80 -5.18 10.28
C LEU A 343 5.70 -3.67 10.54
N LEU A 344 5.05 -2.94 9.66
CA LEU A 344 4.82 -1.50 9.74
C LEU A 344 3.34 -1.23 9.45
N VAL A 345 2.67 -0.48 10.33
CA VAL A 345 1.21 -0.25 10.33
C VAL A 345 0.88 1.16 10.85
N THR A 346 -0.33 1.66 10.57
CA THR A 346 -0.86 2.88 11.20
C THR A 346 -1.81 2.57 12.36
N ALA A 347 -1.65 3.29 13.47
CA ALA A 347 -2.58 3.26 14.59
C ALA A 347 -3.96 3.81 14.18
N GLU A 348 -3.98 4.84 13.34
CA GLU A 348 -5.20 5.50 12.82
C GLU A 348 -6.13 4.52 12.09
N CYS A 349 -5.60 3.62 11.26
CA CYS A 349 -6.40 2.60 10.58
C CYS A 349 -6.75 1.41 11.47
N LEU A 350 -5.73 0.74 12.04
CA LEU A 350 -5.93 -0.57 12.68
C LEU A 350 -6.72 -0.49 13.99
N LEU A 351 -6.64 0.64 14.70
CA LEU A 351 -7.35 0.90 15.95
C LEU A 351 -8.66 1.65 15.73
N HIS A 352 -9.07 1.91 14.48
CA HIS A 352 -10.32 2.62 14.19
C HIS A 352 -11.55 1.80 14.66
N PRO A 353 -12.57 2.42 15.27
CA PRO A 353 -13.77 1.70 15.74
C PRO A 353 -14.54 0.94 14.65
N SER A 354 -14.31 1.23 13.38
CA SER A 354 -14.91 0.53 12.23
C SER A 354 -14.15 -0.74 11.78
N ARG A 355 -12.99 -1.03 12.38
CA ARG A 355 -12.21 -2.25 12.13
C ARG A 355 -12.41 -3.28 13.24
N ASN A 356 -11.57 -3.24 14.26
CA ASN A 356 -11.52 -4.26 15.32
C ASN A 356 -11.79 -3.65 16.72
N PRO A 357 -12.95 -2.99 16.96
CA PRO A 357 -13.23 -2.25 18.21
C PRO A 357 -13.29 -3.12 19.48
N HIS A 358 -13.20 -4.43 19.33
CA HIS A 358 -13.21 -5.43 20.40
C HIS A 358 -11.82 -5.98 20.74
N LEU A 359 -10.76 -5.52 20.05
CA LEU A 359 -9.37 -5.91 20.27
C LEU A 359 -8.53 -4.72 20.71
N SER A 360 -7.60 -4.93 21.64
CA SER A 360 -6.54 -3.98 21.94
C SER A 360 -5.42 -4.01 20.88
N ALA A 361 -4.59 -2.97 20.85
CA ALA A 361 -3.42 -2.91 19.97
C ALA A 361 -2.46 -4.11 20.18
N ALA A 362 -2.38 -4.66 21.40
CA ALA A 362 -1.55 -5.82 21.71
C ALA A 362 -2.12 -7.13 21.13
N GLU A 363 -3.44 -7.29 21.11
CA GLU A 363 -4.10 -8.48 20.53
C GLU A 363 -4.05 -8.43 18.99
N ILE A 364 -4.17 -7.23 18.41
CA ILE A 364 -3.92 -7.00 16.98
C ILE A 364 -2.46 -7.31 16.65
N GLU A 365 -1.49 -6.86 17.46
CA GLU A 365 -0.07 -7.18 17.31
C GLU A 365 0.21 -8.69 17.39
N GLU A 366 -0.39 -9.43 18.34
CA GLU A 366 -0.26 -10.88 18.43
C GLU A 366 -0.83 -11.57 17.16
N LEU A 367 -1.98 -11.13 16.67
CA LEU A 367 -2.61 -11.67 15.46
C LEU A 367 -1.81 -11.38 14.19
N LEU A 368 -1.34 -10.15 13.99
CA LEU A 368 -0.46 -9.80 12.88
C LEU A 368 0.81 -10.65 12.90
N CYS A 369 1.45 -10.79 14.06
CA CYS A 369 2.62 -11.63 14.22
C CYS A 369 2.31 -13.11 13.91
N ALA A 370 1.18 -13.64 14.38
CA ALA A 370 0.77 -15.04 14.15
C ALA A 370 0.47 -15.35 12.68
N PHE A 371 -0.18 -14.43 11.95
CA PHE A 371 -0.58 -14.64 10.56
C PHE A 371 0.47 -14.22 9.52
N LEU A 372 1.40 -13.30 9.86
CA LEU A 372 2.41 -12.78 8.94
C LEU A 372 3.85 -13.18 9.30
N GLY A 373 4.04 -14.00 10.35
CA GLY A 373 5.37 -14.41 10.81
C GLY A 373 6.17 -13.29 11.49
N GLY A 374 5.51 -12.19 11.87
CA GLY A 374 6.13 -11.03 12.52
C GLY A 374 6.72 -11.34 13.91
N GLU A 375 7.74 -10.58 14.29
CA GLU A 375 8.39 -10.58 15.60
C GLU A 375 8.34 -9.20 16.27
N LYS A 376 8.26 -8.11 15.50
CA LYS A 376 8.08 -6.71 15.96
C LYS A 376 7.10 -5.97 15.04
N VAL A 377 6.19 -5.18 15.61
CA VAL A 377 5.34 -4.24 14.85
C VAL A 377 5.80 -2.81 15.14
N LEU A 378 5.98 -2.04 14.07
CA LEU A 378 6.21 -0.61 14.11
C LEU A 378 4.88 0.09 13.87
N TRP A 379 4.36 0.77 14.89
CA TRP A 379 3.16 1.58 14.77
C TRP A 379 3.56 3.01 14.36
N LEU A 380 2.81 3.58 13.41
CA LEU A 380 2.85 4.99 13.06
C LEU A 380 1.58 5.68 13.57
N PRO A 381 1.65 6.88 14.18
CA PRO A 381 0.48 7.55 14.75
C PRO A 381 -0.55 8.01 13.70
N ARG A 382 -0.14 8.28 12.46
CA ARG A 382 -0.97 8.94 11.44
C ARG A 382 -0.88 8.24 10.08
N GLY A 383 -2.00 8.17 9.37
CA GLY A 383 -2.05 7.90 7.94
C GLY A 383 -1.93 9.18 7.11
N MET A 384 -2.31 9.13 5.83
CA MET A 384 -2.19 10.27 4.92
C MET A 384 -3.37 11.24 5.10
N VAL A 385 -3.08 12.54 4.99
CA VAL A 385 -4.12 13.59 5.07
C VAL A 385 -5.06 13.47 3.88
N GLY A 386 -6.37 13.45 4.13
CA GLY A 386 -7.41 13.17 3.15
C GLY A 386 -7.81 11.70 3.00
N ASP A 387 -7.17 10.79 3.75
CA ASP A 387 -7.47 9.34 3.76
C ASP A 387 -8.40 8.93 4.93
N GLU A 388 -8.79 9.88 5.79
CA GLU A 388 -9.48 9.61 7.05
C GLU A 388 -10.88 9.02 6.84
N GLN A 389 -11.58 9.47 5.78
CA GLN A 389 -12.89 8.94 5.36
C GLN A 389 -12.77 7.75 4.38
N GLY A 390 -11.63 7.63 3.69
CA GLY A 390 -11.34 6.58 2.72
C GLY A 390 -10.94 5.29 3.42
N THR A 391 -9.64 5.00 3.46
CA THR A 391 -9.10 3.80 4.10
C THR A 391 -8.97 3.94 5.61
N ASN A 392 -9.15 5.14 6.16
CA ASN A 392 -8.82 5.54 7.53
C ASN A 392 -7.29 5.63 7.74
N GLY A 393 -6.57 6.10 6.73
CA GLY A 393 -5.13 6.34 6.83
C GLY A 393 -4.30 5.07 6.76
N HIS A 394 -4.31 4.39 5.61
CA HIS A 394 -3.47 3.23 5.32
C HIS A 394 -1.97 3.55 5.41
N VAL A 395 -1.16 2.52 5.65
CA VAL A 395 0.29 2.69 5.85
C VAL A 395 1.03 2.89 4.52
N ASP A 396 0.57 2.26 3.44
CA ASP A 396 1.19 2.36 2.11
C ASP A 396 1.21 3.79 1.53
N ASN A 397 0.29 4.65 1.97
CA ASN A 397 0.27 6.08 1.65
C ASN A 397 1.33 6.88 2.43
N VAL A 398 1.78 6.45 3.62
CA VAL A 398 2.70 7.23 4.47
C VAL A 398 4.08 6.64 4.67
N ALA A 399 4.24 5.31 4.64
CA ALA A 399 5.53 4.66 4.82
C ALA A 399 5.58 3.21 4.28
N CYS A 400 6.71 2.85 3.70
CA CYS A 400 6.96 1.51 3.17
C CYS A 400 8.41 1.08 3.43
N PHE A 401 8.68 -0.23 3.50
CA PHE A 401 10.07 -0.71 3.56
C PHE A 401 10.66 -0.79 2.14
N ALA A 402 11.85 -0.21 1.93
CA ALA A 402 12.57 -0.35 0.66
C ALA A 402 13.46 -1.61 0.61
N ARG A 403 13.93 -2.03 1.78
CA ARG A 403 14.87 -3.13 2.05
C ARG A 403 14.91 -3.36 3.58
N PRO A 404 15.43 -4.49 4.09
CA PRO A 404 15.46 -4.74 5.54
C PRO A 404 16.21 -3.63 6.29
N GLY A 405 15.61 -3.10 7.35
CA GLY A 405 16.15 -1.96 8.12
C GLY A 405 15.96 -0.56 7.49
N THR A 406 15.38 -0.43 6.30
CA THR A 406 15.19 0.87 5.62
C THR A 406 13.73 1.17 5.33
N VAL A 407 13.21 2.24 5.94
CA VAL A 407 11.85 2.76 5.76
C VAL A 407 11.90 4.01 4.87
N LEU A 408 11.01 4.09 3.89
CA LEU A 408 10.67 5.33 3.21
C LEU A 408 9.52 6.00 3.95
N LEU A 409 9.57 7.32 4.09
CA LEU A 409 8.56 8.11 4.81
C LEU A 409 8.10 9.28 3.94
N ALA A 410 6.78 9.44 3.82
CA ALA A 410 6.16 10.57 3.14
C ALA A 410 6.45 11.86 3.93
N TRP A 411 7.06 12.84 3.27
CA TRP A 411 7.66 13.99 3.92
C TRP A 411 7.19 15.32 3.34
N ALA A 412 6.52 16.12 4.16
CA ALA A 412 6.48 17.56 4.00
C ALA A 412 7.36 18.17 5.09
N ASP A 413 8.21 19.14 4.74
CA ASP A 413 9.18 19.69 5.68
C ASP A 413 8.53 20.80 6.52
N PRO A 414 8.49 20.71 7.87
CA PRO A 414 7.90 21.74 8.71
C PRO A 414 8.63 23.08 8.65
N GLU A 415 9.88 23.10 8.17
CA GLU A 415 10.68 24.33 7.99
C GLU A 415 10.49 24.96 6.59
N ASP A 416 9.78 24.32 5.65
CA ASP A 416 9.42 24.92 4.36
C ASP A 416 8.08 25.68 4.48
N PRO A 417 8.05 27.03 4.35
CA PRO A 417 6.82 27.81 4.49
C PRO A 417 5.80 27.57 3.35
N ARG A 418 6.09 26.68 2.40
CA ARG A 418 5.18 26.21 1.34
C ARG A 418 4.66 24.79 1.59
N ALA A 419 5.12 24.12 2.65
CA ALA A 419 4.57 22.85 3.07
C ALA A 419 3.16 23.03 3.62
N ASP A 420 2.30 22.03 3.40
CA ASP A 420 1.01 21.98 4.07
C ASP A 420 1.22 21.61 5.56
N PRO A 421 0.64 22.38 6.52
CA PRO A 421 0.85 22.13 7.94
C PRO A 421 0.35 20.75 8.42
N ALA A 422 -0.72 20.20 7.83
CA ALA A 422 -1.23 18.89 8.20
C ALA A 422 -0.32 17.77 7.69
N LEU A 423 0.19 17.88 6.45
CA LEU A 423 1.19 16.96 5.91
C LEU A 423 2.51 17.04 6.71
N ALA A 424 2.96 18.23 7.10
CA ALA A 424 4.20 18.41 7.87
C ALA A 424 4.07 17.83 9.30
N HIS A 425 2.90 17.97 9.92
CA HIS A 425 2.57 17.38 11.21
C HIS A 425 2.50 15.84 11.15
N MET A 426 1.81 15.29 10.14
CA MET A 426 1.79 13.85 9.85
C MET A 426 3.21 13.30 9.69
N ALA A 427 4.02 13.91 8.82
CA ALA A 427 5.38 13.49 8.53
C ALA A 427 6.29 13.54 9.77
N SER A 428 6.18 14.62 10.57
CA SER A 428 6.95 14.79 11.81
C SER A 428 6.53 13.79 12.90
N SER A 429 5.23 13.55 13.06
CA SER A 429 4.68 12.56 14.01
C SER A 429 5.13 11.13 13.66
N ASN A 430 5.09 10.77 12.38
CA ASN A 430 5.51 9.46 11.90
C ASN A 430 7.04 9.28 11.97
N LEU A 431 7.83 10.33 11.70
CA LEU A 431 9.28 10.31 11.91
C LEU A 431 9.65 10.08 13.38
N ALA A 432 8.99 10.79 14.30
CA ALA A 432 9.22 10.64 15.74
C ALA A 432 8.89 9.22 16.23
N ALA A 433 7.85 8.58 15.68
CA ALA A 433 7.50 7.19 15.99
C ALA A 433 8.56 6.19 15.52
N LEU A 434 9.10 6.35 14.31
CA LEU A 434 10.21 5.54 13.78
C LEU A 434 11.49 5.72 14.59
N GLN A 435 11.83 6.96 14.94
CA GLN A 435 12.97 7.28 15.82
C GLN A 435 12.81 6.63 17.20
N ALA A 436 11.63 6.73 17.81
CA ALA A 436 11.33 6.11 19.11
C ALA A 436 11.36 4.57 19.06
N ALA A 437 11.02 3.95 17.92
CA ALA A 437 11.17 2.51 17.74
C ALA A 437 12.63 2.05 17.63
N SER A 438 13.53 2.97 17.19
CA SER A 438 14.98 2.86 16.99
C SER A 438 15.48 1.78 16.02
N THR A 439 14.96 0.56 16.13
CA THR A 439 15.43 -0.64 15.43
C THR A 439 14.31 -1.41 14.75
N ASP A 440 14.67 -2.36 13.90
CA ASP A 440 13.80 -3.39 13.36
C ASP A 440 13.76 -4.66 14.24
N ALA A 441 13.08 -5.73 13.80
CA ALA A 441 13.01 -7.02 14.49
C ALA A 441 14.36 -7.74 14.61
N ARG A 442 15.32 -7.43 13.73
CA ARG A 442 16.67 -8.01 13.71
C ARG A 442 17.68 -7.19 14.53
N GLY A 443 17.24 -6.10 15.15
CA GLY A 443 18.07 -5.20 15.94
C GLY A 443 18.91 -4.21 15.12
N ARG A 444 18.66 -4.09 13.81
CA ARG A 444 19.31 -3.06 12.97
C ARG A 444 18.66 -1.71 13.25
N SER A 445 19.46 -0.65 13.35
CA SER A 445 18.94 0.73 13.41
C SER A 445 18.17 1.08 12.14
N LEU A 446 17.05 1.78 12.27
CA LEU A 446 16.20 2.16 11.13
C LEU A 446 16.82 3.32 10.33
N GLU A 447 17.12 3.08 9.05
CA GLU A 447 17.37 4.13 8.06
C GLU A 447 16.02 4.69 7.60
N VAL A 448 15.79 6.00 7.73
CA VAL A 448 14.56 6.67 7.28
C VAL A 448 14.88 7.60 6.10
N ILE A 449 14.42 7.23 4.91
CA ILE A 449 14.55 8.04 3.69
C ILE A 449 13.27 8.85 3.50
N LYS A 450 13.41 10.18 3.54
CA LYS A 450 12.31 11.13 3.30
C LYS A 450 12.00 11.23 1.81
N VAL A 451 10.78 10.89 1.39
CA VAL A 451 10.27 11.07 0.03
C VAL A 451 9.27 12.23 0.06
N PRO A 452 9.44 13.28 -0.76
CA PRO A 452 8.60 14.48 -0.67
C PRO A 452 7.13 14.16 -0.95
N CYS A 453 6.19 14.77 -0.22
CA CYS A 453 4.76 14.72 -0.57
C CYS A 453 4.47 15.56 -1.84
N PRO A 454 3.37 15.29 -2.57
CA PRO A 454 2.94 16.14 -3.68
C PRO A 454 2.74 17.59 -3.23
N SER A 455 3.32 18.54 -3.98
CA SER A 455 3.31 19.97 -3.64
C SER A 455 2.98 20.81 -4.89
N PRO A 456 1.94 21.66 -4.87
CA PRO A 456 0.96 21.84 -3.78
C PRO A 456 0.13 20.57 -3.53
N PRO A 457 -0.56 20.46 -2.37
CA PRO A 457 -1.45 19.33 -2.08
C PRO A 457 -2.45 19.06 -3.20
N LEU A 458 -2.76 17.78 -3.40
CA LEU A 458 -3.70 17.35 -4.45
C LEU A 458 -5.13 17.55 -3.95
N THR A 459 -5.90 18.37 -4.66
CA THR A 459 -7.34 18.56 -4.41
C THR A 459 -8.17 18.16 -5.62
N VAL A 460 -9.45 17.84 -5.41
CA VAL A 460 -10.46 17.63 -6.45
C VAL A 460 -10.77 18.96 -7.16
N THR A 461 -10.81 18.96 -8.49
CA THR A 461 -11.25 20.13 -9.28
C THR A 461 -12.75 20.09 -9.60
N GLU A 462 -13.33 21.26 -9.88
CA GLU A 462 -14.72 21.42 -10.36
C GLU A 462 -15.07 20.47 -11.53
N ALA A 463 -14.14 20.29 -12.47
CA ALA A 463 -14.34 19.45 -13.66
C ALA A 463 -14.37 17.95 -13.32
N GLU A 464 -13.61 17.50 -12.32
CA GLU A 464 -13.59 16.11 -11.87
C GLU A 464 -14.83 15.79 -11.03
N ALA A 465 -15.21 16.71 -10.13
CA ALA A 465 -16.44 16.63 -9.34
C ALA A 465 -17.70 16.54 -10.22
N ALA A 466 -17.75 17.32 -11.30
CA ALA A 466 -18.84 17.27 -12.28
C ALA A 466 -18.89 15.97 -13.10
N GLY A 467 -17.86 15.12 -13.05
CA GLY A 467 -17.74 13.90 -13.84
C GLY A 467 -18.45 12.67 -13.29
N LEU A 468 -18.88 12.68 -12.03
CA LEU A 468 -19.73 11.63 -11.44
C LEU A 468 -21.21 11.88 -11.77
N PRO A 469 -22.02 10.82 -12.01
CA PRO A 469 -23.44 10.98 -12.23
C PRO A 469 -24.11 11.53 -10.97
N ARG A 470 -24.73 12.71 -11.06
CA ARG A 470 -25.60 13.24 -10.00
C ARG A 470 -26.75 12.26 -9.78
N MET A 471 -26.73 11.56 -8.65
CA MET A 471 -27.88 10.77 -8.22
C MET A 471 -29.11 11.67 -8.15
N PRO A 472 -30.29 11.21 -8.62
CA PRO A 472 -31.53 11.92 -8.32
C PRO A 472 -31.70 12.00 -6.80
N PRO A 473 -32.33 13.06 -6.26
CA PRO A 473 -32.65 13.12 -4.85
C PRO A 473 -33.49 11.90 -4.45
N PRO A 474 -33.36 11.40 -3.20
CA PRO A 474 -34.21 10.30 -2.74
C PRO A 474 -35.68 10.72 -2.90
N PRO A 475 -36.58 9.79 -3.28
CA PRO A 475 -37.99 10.11 -3.41
C PRO A 475 -38.50 10.67 -2.08
N SER A 476 -39.09 11.85 -2.12
CA SER A 476 -39.77 12.45 -0.96
C SER A 476 -40.72 11.44 -0.36
N ALA A 477 -40.61 11.21 0.95
CA ALA A 477 -41.44 10.22 1.65
C ALA A 477 -42.92 10.43 1.28
N PRO A 478 -43.68 9.36 0.96
CA PRO A 478 -45.05 9.51 0.51
C PRO A 478 -45.87 10.24 1.59
N GLY A 479 -46.54 11.31 1.17
CA GLY A 479 -47.45 12.05 2.04
C GLY A 479 -48.52 11.13 2.60
N ALA A 480 -48.86 11.31 3.88
CA ALA A 480 -49.78 10.45 4.60
C ALA A 480 -51.25 10.73 4.21
N ASP A 481 -51.64 10.32 3.01
CA ASP A 481 -53.04 10.22 2.58
C ASP A 481 -53.42 8.75 2.35
N ALA A 482 -54.43 8.27 3.06
CA ALA A 482 -54.82 6.86 3.07
C ALA A 482 -55.94 6.59 2.05
N GLY A 483 -55.58 6.03 0.89
CA GLY A 483 -56.52 5.64 -0.17
C GLY A 483 -56.48 4.13 -0.45
N ALA A 484 -57.25 3.33 0.28
CA ALA A 484 -57.23 1.87 0.16
C ALA A 484 -58.12 1.34 -0.99
N SER A 485 -57.50 0.71 -1.99
CA SER A 485 -58.10 -0.33 -2.83
C SER A 485 -56.96 -1.20 -3.41
N GLY A 486 -57.21 -2.47 -3.72
CA GLY A 486 -56.16 -3.39 -4.15
C GLY A 486 -56.62 -4.41 -5.17
N SER A 487 -55.66 -5.10 -5.77
CA SER A 487 -55.83 -6.31 -6.59
C SER A 487 -54.48 -7.01 -6.80
N ASP A 488 -54.51 -8.31 -7.07
CA ASP A 488 -53.31 -9.14 -7.19
C ASP A 488 -52.51 -8.90 -8.47
N GLY A 489 -51.18 -9.08 -8.40
CA GLY A 489 -50.28 -8.97 -9.54
C GLY A 489 -48.98 -9.74 -9.32
N SER A 490 -48.89 -10.95 -9.87
CA SER A 490 -47.68 -11.79 -9.81
C SER A 490 -46.57 -11.22 -10.69
N GLY A 491 -45.52 -10.68 -10.07
CA GLY A 491 -44.36 -10.10 -10.77
C GLY A 491 -43.03 -10.58 -10.18
N ALA A 492 -42.28 -11.38 -10.96
CA ALA A 492 -40.91 -11.77 -10.61
C ALA A 492 -39.92 -10.60 -10.86
N GLY A 493 -39.99 -9.57 -10.03
CA GLY A 493 -39.06 -8.44 -10.04
C GLY A 493 -37.69 -8.84 -9.49
N GLY A 494 -36.62 -8.57 -10.24
CA GLY A 494 -35.25 -8.82 -9.77
C GLY A 494 -34.94 -7.99 -8.52
N GLY A 495 -34.33 -8.63 -7.52
CA GLY A 495 -34.00 -8.03 -6.21
C GLY A 495 -32.90 -6.96 -6.29
N GLY A 496 -33.22 -5.80 -6.86
CA GLY A 496 -32.38 -4.60 -6.86
C GLY A 496 -32.26 -4.01 -5.46
N ALA A 497 -31.46 -4.63 -4.59
CA ALA A 497 -31.11 -4.08 -3.29
C ALA A 497 -30.51 -2.67 -3.47
N ALA A 498 -31.09 -1.68 -2.80
CA ALA A 498 -30.67 -0.29 -2.89
C ALA A 498 -29.28 -0.12 -2.27
N ARG A 499 -28.24 -0.18 -3.11
CA ARG A 499 -26.86 0.10 -2.69
C ARG A 499 -26.72 1.59 -2.44
N GLY A 500 -26.32 1.96 -1.22
CA GLY A 500 -26.03 3.36 -0.87
C GLY A 500 -24.98 3.97 -1.80
N PRO A 501 -25.08 5.28 -2.09
CA PRO A 501 -24.14 5.94 -2.99
C PRO A 501 -22.75 6.02 -2.39
N ALA A 502 -21.72 5.92 -3.23
CA ALA A 502 -20.40 6.41 -2.88
C ALA A 502 -20.46 7.92 -2.63
N ALA A 503 -19.56 8.44 -1.79
CA ALA A 503 -19.47 9.88 -1.55
C ALA A 503 -19.20 10.63 -2.88
N PRO A 504 -19.96 11.69 -3.21
CA PRO A 504 -19.68 12.50 -4.38
C PRO A 504 -18.36 13.26 -4.17
N LEU A 505 -17.52 13.30 -5.20
CA LEU A 505 -16.32 14.13 -5.24
C LEU A 505 -16.68 15.61 -5.02
N VAL A 506 -16.12 16.23 -3.98
CA VAL A 506 -16.39 17.64 -3.63
C VAL A 506 -15.24 18.53 -4.12
N PRO A 507 -15.49 19.62 -4.88
CA PRO A 507 -14.44 20.55 -5.29
C PRO A 507 -13.63 21.08 -4.10
N GLY A 508 -12.31 21.11 -4.22
CA GLY A 508 -11.39 21.52 -3.16
C GLY A 508 -11.11 20.46 -2.09
N GLN A 509 -11.80 19.32 -2.08
CA GLN A 509 -11.50 18.19 -1.20
C GLN A 509 -10.06 17.71 -1.42
N LEU A 510 -9.31 17.52 -0.32
CA LEU A 510 -7.98 16.92 -0.35
C LEU A 510 -8.05 15.44 -0.77
N LEU A 511 -7.08 15.01 -1.57
CA LEU A 511 -6.90 13.65 -2.03
C LEU A 511 -5.61 13.08 -1.41
N PRO A 512 -5.60 11.82 -0.92
CA PRO A 512 -4.46 11.22 -0.23
C PRO A 512 -3.35 10.76 -1.19
N GLY A 513 -2.89 11.67 -2.07
CA GLY A 513 -1.87 11.38 -3.07
C GLY A 513 -0.49 11.22 -2.45
N SER A 514 0.18 10.11 -2.78
CA SER A 514 1.50 9.77 -2.25
C SER A 514 2.37 9.06 -3.28
N TYR A 515 3.62 9.48 -3.40
CA TYR A 515 4.66 8.77 -4.14
C TYR A 515 5.12 7.48 -3.47
N LEU A 516 4.74 7.23 -2.20
CA LEU A 516 4.97 5.95 -1.53
C LEU A 516 3.94 4.89 -1.88
N ASN A 517 2.78 5.27 -2.42
CA ASN A 517 1.80 4.35 -2.97
C ASN A 517 2.22 3.86 -4.38
N HIS A 518 3.44 3.34 -4.47
CA HIS A 518 4.09 2.77 -5.65
C HIS A 518 4.18 1.24 -5.53
N TYR A 519 4.33 0.53 -6.65
CA TYR A 519 4.44 -0.94 -6.66
C TYR A 519 5.85 -1.42 -7.03
N ILE A 520 6.42 -2.34 -6.24
CA ILE A 520 7.80 -2.83 -6.43
C ILE A 520 7.80 -4.14 -7.23
N CYS A 521 7.72 -4.07 -8.56
CA CYS A 521 7.79 -5.25 -9.43
C CYS A 521 9.24 -5.72 -9.73
N ASN A 522 9.40 -6.91 -10.32
CA ASN A 522 10.71 -7.50 -10.66
C ASN A 522 11.62 -6.53 -11.45
N GLY A 523 12.65 -5.97 -10.80
CA GLY A 523 13.63 -5.08 -11.44
C GLY A 523 13.13 -3.66 -11.76
N ALA A 524 11.95 -3.26 -11.25
CA ALA A 524 11.45 -1.89 -11.39
C ALA A 524 10.67 -1.42 -10.14
N VAL A 525 10.34 -0.14 -10.11
CA VAL A 525 9.39 0.44 -9.16
C VAL A 525 8.45 1.33 -9.97
N VAL A 526 7.15 1.03 -9.93
CA VAL A 526 6.14 1.74 -10.72
C VAL A 526 5.51 2.81 -9.85
N VAL A 527 5.88 4.07 -10.12
CA VAL A 527 5.64 5.22 -9.24
C VAL A 527 4.49 6.08 -9.76
N PRO A 528 3.50 6.43 -8.93
CA PRO A 528 2.46 7.36 -9.33
C PRO A 528 3.03 8.75 -9.57
N VAL A 529 2.64 9.40 -10.66
CA VAL A 529 2.89 10.83 -10.91
C VAL A 529 1.61 11.57 -11.23
N TYR A 530 1.57 12.85 -10.89
CA TYR A 530 0.34 13.65 -10.91
C TYR A 530 0.37 14.77 -11.96
N GLY A 531 1.56 15.26 -12.32
CA GLY A 531 1.77 16.28 -13.35
C GLY A 531 1.23 17.65 -12.96
N GLY A 532 1.07 18.53 -13.95
CA GLY A 532 0.51 19.87 -13.75
C GLY A 532 1.30 20.67 -12.70
N ALA A 533 0.63 21.12 -11.64
CA ALA A 533 1.24 21.86 -10.55
C ALA A 533 2.26 21.01 -9.75
N GLN A 534 2.05 19.70 -9.67
CA GLN A 534 2.87 18.74 -8.92
C GLN A 534 4.12 18.27 -9.69
N SER A 535 4.32 18.70 -10.96
CA SER A 535 5.43 18.23 -11.81
C SER A 535 6.81 18.32 -11.15
N ARG A 536 7.06 19.35 -10.32
CA ARG A 536 8.31 19.48 -9.57
C ARG A 536 8.43 18.43 -8.45
N SER A 537 7.35 18.15 -7.72
CA SER A 537 7.37 17.10 -6.69
C SER A 537 7.40 15.70 -7.31
N ASP A 538 6.87 15.51 -8.52
CA ASP A 538 7.05 14.27 -9.28
C ASP A 538 8.54 14.03 -9.55
N ASP A 539 9.25 15.00 -10.15
CA ASP A 539 10.70 14.90 -10.44
C ASP A 539 11.56 14.71 -9.18
N ASP A 540 11.28 15.46 -8.11
CA ASP A 540 11.96 15.34 -6.82
C ASP A 540 11.74 13.92 -6.21
N ALA A 541 10.50 13.41 -6.22
CA ALA A 541 10.16 12.09 -5.68
C ALA A 541 10.79 10.94 -6.49
N LEU A 542 10.70 11.00 -7.83
CA LEU A 542 11.35 10.03 -8.73
C LEU A 542 12.87 10.00 -8.49
N THR A 543 13.48 11.16 -8.25
CA THR A 543 14.92 11.29 -7.94
C THR A 543 15.29 10.64 -6.61
N VAL A 544 14.45 10.74 -5.57
CA VAL A 544 14.69 10.06 -4.29
C VAL A 544 14.47 8.55 -4.43
N LEU A 545 13.37 8.12 -5.06
CA LEU A 545 13.04 6.71 -5.23
C LEU A 545 14.10 5.95 -6.06
N ALA A 546 14.70 6.60 -7.07
CA ALA A 546 15.82 6.04 -7.84
C ALA A 546 17.09 5.80 -7.00
N ARG A 547 17.26 6.51 -5.88
CA ARG A 547 18.35 6.30 -4.91
C ARG A 547 17.98 5.26 -3.85
N ALA A 548 16.71 5.21 -3.46
CA ALA A 548 16.18 4.23 -2.50
C ALA A 548 16.25 2.79 -3.03
N TYR A 549 16.00 2.59 -4.33
CA TYR A 549 15.92 1.29 -5.00
C TYR A 549 17.05 1.08 -6.04
N PRO A 550 18.33 0.99 -5.61
CA PRO A 550 19.45 0.79 -6.53
C PRO A 550 19.27 -0.51 -7.34
N GLY A 551 19.51 -0.43 -8.64
CA GLY A 551 19.35 -1.55 -9.57
C GLY A 551 17.92 -1.80 -10.07
N ARG A 552 16.92 -1.02 -9.63
CA ARG A 552 15.57 -1.03 -10.21
C ARG A 552 15.36 0.16 -11.14
N ALA A 553 14.63 -0.05 -12.23
CA ALA A 553 14.15 1.06 -13.07
C ALA A 553 12.95 1.74 -12.39
N VAL A 554 13.05 3.04 -12.10
CA VAL A 554 11.89 3.83 -11.69
C VAL A 554 11.05 4.15 -12.92
N VAL A 555 9.77 3.80 -12.89
CA VAL A 555 8.83 3.93 -14.01
C VAL A 555 7.67 4.82 -13.58
N PRO A 556 7.63 6.10 -13.97
CA PRO A 556 6.50 6.97 -13.68
C PRO A 556 5.25 6.54 -14.48
N VAL A 557 4.10 6.54 -13.81
CA VAL A 557 2.78 6.33 -14.43
C VAL A 557 1.80 7.39 -13.93
N ALA A 558 1.00 7.95 -14.83
CA ALA A 558 -0.04 8.90 -14.45
C ALA A 558 -1.01 8.22 -13.46
N ALA A 559 -1.25 8.87 -12.31
CA ALA A 559 -1.99 8.28 -11.19
C ALA A 559 -3.36 8.92 -10.92
N ARG A 560 -3.60 10.10 -11.48
CA ARG A 560 -4.72 11.00 -11.12
C ARG A 560 -6.11 10.35 -11.15
N GLU A 561 -6.42 9.51 -12.14
CA GLU A 561 -7.77 8.94 -12.29
C GLU A 561 -8.08 7.87 -11.25
N VAL A 562 -7.08 7.10 -10.79
CA VAL A 562 -7.24 6.17 -9.64
C VAL A 562 -7.27 6.95 -8.32
N LEU A 563 -6.51 8.06 -8.21
CA LEU A 563 -6.55 8.92 -7.02
C LEU A 563 -7.93 9.53 -6.76
N LEU A 564 -8.70 9.84 -7.80
CA LEU A 564 -10.08 10.30 -7.68
C LEU A 564 -11.05 9.21 -7.14
N GLY A 565 -10.61 7.95 -7.02
CA GLY A 565 -11.33 6.89 -6.30
C GLY A 565 -10.85 6.65 -4.86
N GLY A 566 -9.83 7.37 -4.39
CA GLY A 566 -9.34 7.30 -3.01
C GLY A 566 -8.06 6.47 -2.78
N GLY A 567 -7.38 6.00 -3.83
CA GLY A 567 -6.14 5.22 -3.71
C GLY A 567 -5.18 5.44 -4.88
N SER A 568 -4.12 4.65 -5.01
CA SER A 568 -3.12 4.86 -6.08
C SER A 568 -2.52 3.52 -6.55
N VAL A 569 -1.31 3.53 -7.13
CA VAL A 569 -0.71 2.39 -7.84
C VAL A 569 -0.58 1.15 -6.95
N HIS A 570 -0.17 1.30 -5.68
CA HIS A 570 -0.03 0.19 -4.74
C HIS A 570 -1.39 -0.40 -4.32
N CYS A 571 -2.44 0.42 -4.18
CA CYS A 571 -3.80 -0.03 -3.82
C CYS A 571 -4.47 -0.90 -4.90
N VAL A 572 -4.10 -0.72 -6.18
CA VAL A 572 -4.67 -1.47 -7.32
C VAL A 572 -3.81 -2.65 -7.78
N THR A 573 -2.82 -3.03 -6.98
CA THR A 573 -1.89 -4.14 -7.24
C THR A 573 -1.76 -5.05 -6.01
N GLN A 574 -1.66 -6.36 -6.21
CA GLN A 574 -1.26 -7.31 -5.16
C GLN A 574 -0.25 -8.30 -5.73
N GLN A 575 0.96 -8.33 -5.18
CA GLN A 575 2.00 -9.25 -5.61
C GLN A 575 1.65 -10.70 -5.30
N ARG A 576 2.06 -11.59 -6.20
CA ARG A 576 2.29 -13.02 -5.92
C ARG A 576 3.80 -13.28 -5.88
N PRO A 577 4.37 -13.49 -4.68
CA PRO A 577 5.75 -13.94 -4.52
C PRO A 577 6.02 -15.21 -5.33
N ARG A 578 7.24 -15.35 -5.86
CA ARG A 578 7.65 -16.52 -6.64
C ARG A 578 7.65 -17.77 -5.77
N GLY A 579 6.93 -18.80 -6.21
CA GLY A 579 6.81 -20.08 -5.52
C GLY A 579 7.63 -21.19 -6.19
N PRO A 580 7.07 -22.41 -6.32
CA PRO A 580 7.64 -23.46 -7.16
C PRO A 580 7.78 -22.99 -8.61
N GLY A 581 8.86 -23.41 -9.27
CA GLY A 581 8.99 -23.42 -10.73
C GLY A 581 8.60 -24.77 -11.31
#